data_AF-A0A3Q1B0E7-F1
#
_entry.id   AF-A0A3Q1B0E7-F1
#
_cell.length_a   1.000
_cell.length_b   1.000
_cell.length_c   1.000
_cell.angle_alpha   90.00
_cell.angle_beta   90.00
_cell.angle_gamma   90.00
#
_symmetry.space_group_name_H-M   'P 1'
#
loop_
_entity.id
_entity.type
_entity.pdbx_description
1 polymer ?
#
loop_
_entity_poly.entity_id
_entity_poly.type
_entity_poly.pdbx_seq_one_letter_code
_entity_poly.pdbx_strand_id
1 'polypeptide(L)'
;MEEQSSLPNVSIPCHNEQRDKKKRYTVYKVMVTVGQHEWFVFRRYAEFDKLYNTLRKQFPSMNLKIPAKRIFGDNFEPEFIKQRRAGLHEFIKRIVSHPQLCNHPDVRTFLLMDKMQHFSDASEDEDDKNSSTSSNINLGPSGNPHAKPTDFDFLKVIGKGSFGKVFLAKRNHDGKYYAVKVLQKKVILNRKEQKHIMAERNVLLKNVKHPFLVGLHYSFQTTDKLYFVLDFINGGELFFHLQRERTFPEPRAKFYIAEMASALGYLHSLNIVYRDLKPENILLDHEYLAPEVLRKQPYDNTVDWWCLGSVLYEMLFGLPPFYSRDTHEMYDNILHKPLAKRPGASSTAWSILQGLLEKDGTNRLGSRDDFNEIRAHSFFSSINWDDLEQKKIPPPFIPNVSSYCDISNFDPEFTEEMVPNSICWTQEHSIVNASVMEADDAFVGFSYAPPSDDSFL
;
A
#
# COMPACT_ATOMS: atom_id res chain seq x y z
N MET A 1 49.31 -5.32 13.65
CA MET A 1 49.34 -3.93 13.16
C MET A 1 47.97 -3.35 13.50
N GLU A 2 47.93 -2.30 14.31
CA GLU A 2 46.67 -1.61 14.63
C GLU A 2 46.04 -1.09 13.33
N GLU A 3 44.83 -1.55 13.00
CA GLU A 3 44.05 -0.95 11.92
C GLU A 3 43.80 0.51 12.24
N GLN A 4 44.46 1.38 11.49
CA GLN A 4 44.26 2.82 11.56
C GLN A 4 42.80 3.09 11.16
N SER A 5 41.95 3.44 12.14
CA SER A 5 40.52 3.70 11.92
C SER A 5 40.37 4.75 10.82
N SER A 6 39.91 4.33 9.64
CA SER A 6 39.73 5.23 8.52
C SER A 6 38.64 6.25 8.86
N LEU A 7 39.00 7.54 8.84
CA LEU A 7 38.07 8.62 9.14
C LEU A 7 36.90 8.62 8.14
N PRO A 8 35.64 8.74 8.59
CA PRO A 8 34.49 8.79 7.70
C PRO A 8 34.56 9.99 6.75
N ASN A 9 34.31 9.74 5.47
CA ASN A 9 34.05 10.76 4.47
C ASN A 9 32.55 10.84 4.20
N VAL A 10 32.03 12.05 3.96
CA VAL A 10 30.61 12.28 3.70
C VAL A 10 30.38 13.28 2.57
N SER A 11 29.32 13.05 1.79
CA SER A 11 28.89 14.02 0.78
C SER A 11 27.38 14.05 0.55
N ILE A 12 26.88 15.13 -0.05
CA ILE A 12 25.49 15.24 -0.50
C ILE A 12 25.54 15.47 -2.02
N PRO A 13 25.40 14.43 -2.87
CA PRO A 13 25.60 14.53 -4.31
C PRO A 13 24.64 15.53 -4.99
N CYS A 14 25.09 16.21 -6.05
CA CYS A 14 24.34 17.27 -6.71
C CYS A 14 23.10 16.83 -7.52
N HIS A 15 22.94 15.53 -7.82
CA HIS A 15 22.01 15.05 -8.85
C HIS A 15 20.87 14.12 -8.40
N ASN A 16 20.59 13.98 -7.10
CA ASN A 16 19.60 13.01 -6.61
C ASN A 16 18.61 13.59 -5.58
N GLU A 17 17.93 14.68 -5.96
CA GLU A 17 16.75 15.12 -5.21
C GLU A 17 15.52 14.41 -5.80
N GLN A 18 15.02 13.38 -5.11
CA GLN A 18 13.75 12.76 -5.47
C GLN A 18 12.61 13.73 -5.15
N ARG A 19 11.95 14.21 -6.21
CA ARG A 19 10.79 15.09 -6.15
C ARG A 19 9.51 14.26 -6.10
N ASP A 20 8.82 14.30 -4.98
CA ASP A 20 7.43 13.86 -4.90
C ASP A 20 6.54 15.06 -5.29
N LYS A 21 5.93 15.03 -6.48
CA LYS A 21 5.09 16.14 -7.00
C LYS A 21 3.87 16.42 -6.10
N LYS A 22 3.52 15.51 -5.17
CA LYS A 22 2.41 15.65 -4.22
C LYS A 22 2.85 16.08 -2.80
N LYS A 23 4.16 16.17 -2.49
CA LYS A 23 4.65 16.49 -1.12
C LYS A 23 5.53 17.74 -1.07
N ARG A 24 5.18 18.67 -0.17
CA ARG A 24 5.90 19.94 0.08
C ARG A 24 7.15 19.76 0.98
N TYR A 25 8.10 18.89 0.65
CA TYR A 25 9.41 18.85 1.36
C TYR A 25 10.56 18.26 0.53
N THR A 26 11.80 18.68 0.83
CA THR A 26 13.04 18.17 0.21
C THR A 26 13.69 17.10 1.08
N VAL A 27 14.16 16.00 0.47
CA VAL A 27 14.95 14.94 1.12
C VAL A 27 16.37 14.96 0.56
N TYR A 28 17.38 14.96 1.44
CA TYR A 28 18.79 14.97 1.07
C TYR A 28 19.37 13.56 1.14
N LYS A 29 19.97 13.09 0.04
CA LYS A 29 20.73 11.85 -0.03
C LYS A 29 22.17 12.11 0.41
N VAL A 30 22.55 11.61 1.57
CA VAL A 30 23.91 11.70 2.14
C VAL A 30 24.65 10.41 1.81
N MET A 31 25.79 10.51 1.16
CA MET A 31 26.74 9.41 0.93
C MET A 31 27.74 9.38 2.09
N VAL A 32 27.94 8.22 2.70
CA VAL A 32 28.88 8.01 3.80
C VAL A 32 29.86 6.93 3.38
N THR A 33 31.15 7.19 3.55
CA THR A 33 32.23 6.27 3.21
C THR A 33 33.13 6.09 4.42
N VAL A 34 33.33 4.85 4.87
CA VAL A 34 34.24 4.50 5.98
C VAL A 34 35.10 3.33 5.53
N GLY A 35 36.40 3.58 5.35
CA GLY A 35 37.31 2.60 4.76
C GLY A 35 36.86 2.23 3.35
N GLN A 36 36.58 0.95 3.14
CA GLN A 36 36.06 0.41 1.86
C GLN A 36 34.53 0.39 1.76
N HIS A 37 33.81 0.76 2.83
CA HIS A 37 32.36 0.68 2.89
C HIS A 37 31.73 2.00 2.47
N GLU A 38 30.73 1.94 1.59
CA GLU A 38 29.95 3.10 1.15
C GLU A 38 28.45 2.82 1.27
N TRP A 39 27.68 3.77 1.80
CA TRP A 39 26.22 3.67 1.88
C TRP A 39 25.52 5.03 1.78
N PHE A 40 24.20 4.99 1.55
CA PHE A 40 23.36 6.19 1.50
C PHE A 40 22.45 6.33 2.72
N VAL A 41 22.31 7.56 3.19
CA VAL A 41 21.40 7.95 4.25
C VAL A 41 20.49 9.06 3.74
N PHE A 42 19.18 8.94 3.91
CA PHE A 42 18.21 9.94 3.50
C PHE A 42 17.73 10.74 4.71
N ARG A 43 17.85 12.08 4.64
CA ARG A 43 17.51 12.99 5.75
C ARG A 43 16.77 14.21 5.27
N ARG A 44 15.76 14.65 6.00
CA ARG A 44 15.08 15.94 5.81
C ARG A 44 15.79 17.02 6.61
N TYR A 45 15.62 18.29 6.21
CA TYR A 45 16.17 19.45 6.92
C TYR A 45 15.87 19.42 8.44
N ALA A 46 14.67 19.01 8.85
CA ALA A 46 14.30 18.93 10.26
C ALA A 46 15.18 17.96 11.08
N GLU A 47 15.72 16.91 10.45
CA GLU A 47 16.62 15.96 11.10
C GLU A 47 18.03 16.55 11.26
N PHE A 48 18.51 17.31 10.27
CA PHE A 48 19.75 18.09 10.40
C PHE A 48 19.62 19.17 11.48
N ASP A 49 18.49 19.88 11.52
CA ASP A 49 18.19 20.89 12.54
C ASP A 49 18.14 20.28 13.95
N LYS A 50 17.53 19.10 14.10
CA LYS A 50 17.53 18.37 15.38
C LYS A 50 18.96 18.02 15.81
N LEU A 51 19.76 17.41 14.92
CA LEU A 51 21.15 17.05 15.23
C LEU A 51 21.99 18.30 15.57
N TYR A 52 21.87 19.36 14.77
CA TYR A 52 22.54 20.64 15.03
C TYR A 52 22.21 21.20 16.41
N ASN A 53 20.93 21.24 16.79
CA ASN A 53 20.51 21.76 18.09
C ASN A 53 21.02 20.91 19.24
N THR A 54 21.09 19.58 19.08
CA THR A 54 21.70 18.70 20.08
C THR A 54 23.19 18.97 20.23
N LEU A 55 23.94 18.95 19.13
CA LEU A 55 25.40 19.16 19.15
C LEU A 55 25.78 20.57 19.60
N ARG A 56 25.03 21.61 19.22
CA ARG A 56 25.28 22.99 19.65
C ARG A 56 25.16 23.17 21.16
N LYS A 57 24.20 22.48 21.79
CA LYS A 57 24.02 22.53 23.25
C LYS A 57 25.17 21.85 23.99
N GLN A 58 25.68 20.75 23.46
CA GLN A 58 26.73 19.95 24.09
C GLN A 58 28.15 20.48 23.78
N PHE A 59 28.34 21.07 22.60
CA PHE A 59 29.63 21.54 22.10
C PHE A 59 29.56 23.00 21.61
N PRO A 60 29.26 23.97 22.50
CA PRO A 60 29.08 25.38 22.12
C PRO A 60 30.34 26.02 21.51
N SER A 61 31.53 25.53 21.88
CA SER A 61 32.83 26.01 21.36
C SER A 61 33.11 25.61 19.89
N MET A 62 32.38 24.64 19.33
CA MET A 62 32.63 24.13 17.97
C MET A 62 32.10 25.03 16.86
N ASN A 63 31.31 26.06 17.21
CA ASN A 63 30.75 27.06 16.28
C ASN A 63 30.08 26.42 15.05
N LEU A 64 29.31 25.35 15.25
CA LEU A 64 28.57 24.67 14.19
C LEU A 64 27.54 25.62 13.56
N LYS A 65 27.29 25.45 12.27
CA LYS A 65 26.29 26.22 11.51
C LYS A 65 25.52 25.31 10.57
N ILE A 66 24.23 25.59 10.42
CA ILE A 66 23.40 25.04 9.35
C ILE A 66 22.65 26.20 8.67
N PRO A 67 22.23 26.05 7.39
CA PRO A 67 21.38 27.04 6.73
C PRO A 67 20.10 27.30 7.52
N ALA A 68 19.64 28.55 7.58
CA ALA A 68 18.43 28.89 8.33
C ALA A 68 17.15 28.31 7.71
N LYS A 69 16.09 28.22 8.52
CA LYS A 69 14.72 28.04 8.02
C LYS A 69 14.31 29.32 7.29
N ARG A 70 13.83 29.20 6.05
CA ARG A 70 13.28 30.34 5.31
C ARG A 70 11.86 30.58 5.79
N ILE A 71 11.64 31.72 6.43
CA ILE A 71 10.36 32.11 7.06
C ILE A 71 9.49 32.91 6.07
N PHE A 72 10.07 33.46 5.01
CA PHE A 72 9.38 34.16 3.91
C PHE A 72 9.97 33.77 2.54
N GLY A 73 9.11 33.53 1.54
CA GLY A 73 9.47 33.10 0.18
C GLY A 73 9.35 31.59 -0.07
N ASP A 74 9.51 31.17 -1.33
CA ASP A 74 9.33 29.78 -1.75
C ASP A 74 10.50 28.90 -1.29
N ASN A 75 10.21 27.87 -0.48
CA ASN A 75 11.19 26.88 -0.05
C ASN A 75 11.66 25.95 -1.19
N PHE A 76 11.02 26.04 -2.36
CA PHE A 76 11.27 25.21 -3.53
C PHE A 76 12.06 25.93 -4.65
N GLU A 77 12.54 27.15 -4.40
CA GLU A 77 13.37 27.90 -5.34
C GLU A 77 14.71 27.14 -5.59
N PRO A 78 15.10 26.84 -6.85
CA PRO A 78 16.25 25.98 -7.15
C PRO A 78 17.57 26.46 -6.53
N GLU A 79 17.84 27.78 -6.57
CA GLU A 79 19.05 28.36 -5.97
C GLU A 79 19.02 28.25 -4.45
N PHE A 80 17.85 28.35 -3.82
CA PHE A 80 17.71 28.18 -2.39
C PHE A 80 17.95 26.74 -1.95
N ILE A 81 17.43 25.76 -2.69
CA ILE A 81 17.68 24.34 -2.41
C ILE A 81 19.17 24.02 -2.57
N LYS A 82 19.80 24.52 -3.64
CA LYS A 82 21.23 24.38 -3.90
C LYS A 82 22.09 24.99 -2.79
N GLN A 83 21.76 26.21 -2.33
CA GLN A 83 22.45 26.86 -1.21
C GLN A 83 22.26 26.08 0.10
N ARG A 84 21.03 25.62 0.39
CA ARG A 84 20.73 24.82 1.57
C ARG A 84 21.49 23.48 1.54
N ARG A 85 21.54 22.81 0.40
CA ARG A 85 22.32 21.58 0.20
C ARG A 85 23.80 21.81 0.48
N ALA A 86 24.39 22.89 -0.06
CA ALA A 86 25.79 23.22 0.17
C ALA A 86 26.09 23.44 1.66
N GLY A 87 25.23 24.16 2.39
CA GLY A 87 25.43 24.37 3.82
C GLY A 87 25.19 23.13 4.67
N LEU A 88 24.26 22.25 4.29
CA LEU A 88 24.09 20.95 4.95
C LEU A 88 25.27 20.02 4.68
N HIS A 89 25.85 20.05 3.48
CA HIS A 89 27.05 19.32 3.11
C HIS A 89 28.26 19.75 3.95
N GLU A 90 28.45 21.07 4.11
CA GLU A 90 29.53 21.60 4.96
C GLU A 90 29.33 21.22 6.44
N PHE A 91 28.09 21.26 6.92
CA PHE A 91 27.76 20.82 8.28
C PHE A 91 28.15 19.36 8.53
N ILE A 92 27.78 18.43 7.65
CA ILE A 92 28.12 17.01 7.84
C ILE A 92 29.62 16.76 7.70
N LYS A 93 30.33 17.46 6.81
CA LYS A 93 31.79 17.38 6.69
C LYS A 93 32.47 17.82 7.98
N ARG A 94 31.97 18.89 8.60
CA ARG A 94 32.52 19.44 9.83
C ARG A 94 32.30 18.51 11.03
N ILE A 95 31.15 17.84 11.15
CA ILE A 95 30.94 16.90 12.27
C ILE A 95 31.79 15.64 12.15
N VAL A 96 32.06 15.14 10.93
CA VAL A 96 32.90 13.95 10.74
C VAL A 96 34.40 14.26 10.84
N SER A 97 34.81 15.50 10.57
CA SER A 97 36.22 15.90 10.68
C SER A 97 36.71 16.09 12.12
N HIS A 98 35.80 16.14 13.10
CA HIS A 98 36.14 16.28 14.51
C HIS A 98 35.89 14.95 15.25
N PRO A 99 36.92 14.27 15.78
CA PRO A 99 36.77 12.95 16.40
C PRO A 99 35.72 12.89 17.51
N GLN A 100 35.60 13.94 18.33
CA GLN A 100 34.62 14.03 19.42
C GLN A 100 33.17 14.10 18.90
N LEU A 101 32.93 14.81 17.79
CA LEU A 101 31.60 14.90 17.17
C LEU A 101 31.31 13.65 16.35
N CYS A 102 32.29 13.17 15.60
CA CYS A 102 32.20 11.96 14.78
C CYS A 102 31.82 10.73 15.63
N ASN A 103 32.41 10.61 16.83
CA ASN A 103 32.11 9.52 17.76
C ASN A 103 30.89 9.76 18.64
N HIS A 104 30.23 10.91 18.51
CA HIS A 104 29.02 11.21 19.28
C HIS A 104 27.88 10.25 18.87
N PRO A 105 27.13 9.64 19.82
CA PRO A 105 26.09 8.66 19.51
C PRO A 105 25.04 9.14 18.50
N ASP A 106 24.60 10.40 18.61
CA ASP A 106 23.65 10.98 17.66
C ASP A 106 24.23 11.16 16.26
N VAL A 107 25.55 11.41 16.13
CA VAL A 107 26.20 11.54 14.81
C VAL A 107 26.36 10.16 14.18
N ARG A 108 26.83 9.18 14.94
CA ARG A 108 26.94 7.79 14.48
C ARG A 108 25.58 7.20 14.11
N THR A 109 24.53 7.51 14.87
CA THR A 109 23.14 7.14 14.55
C THR A 109 22.63 7.90 13.33
N PHE A 110 22.90 9.20 13.25
CA PHE A 110 22.48 10.02 12.12
C PHE A 110 23.10 9.55 10.79
N LEU A 111 24.36 9.11 10.81
CA LEU A 111 25.09 8.59 9.65
C LEU A 111 25.02 7.06 9.50
N LEU A 112 24.38 6.35 10.43
CA LEU A 112 24.28 4.88 10.47
C LEU A 112 25.65 4.16 10.53
N MET A 113 26.64 4.75 11.20
CA MET A 113 28.02 4.23 11.26
C MET A 113 28.16 2.93 12.09
N ASP A 114 27.32 2.73 13.11
CA ASP A 114 27.39 1.56 14.00
C ASP A 114 26.75 0.29 13.40
N LYS A 115 26.10 0.39 12.24
CA LYS A 115 25.42 -0.75 11.61
C LYS A 115 26.32 -1.65 10.77
N MET A 116 27.59 -1.29 10.57
CA MET A 116 28.54 -1.99 9.69
C MET A 116 29.60 -2.83 10.44
N GLN A 117 29.75 -2.67 11.76
CA GLN A 117 30.76 -3.40 12.56
C GLN A 117 30.47 -4.90 12.78
N HIS A 118 29.41 -5.45 12.18
CA HIS A 118 29.04 -6.87 12.27
C HIS A 118 29.07 -7.62 10.93
N PHE A 119 29.73 -7.07 9.90
CA PHE A 119 29.76 -7.66 8.56
C PHE A 119 31.15 -8.15 8.10
N SER A 120 32.21 -8.07 8.93
CA SER A 120 33.60 -8.31 8.50
C SER A 120 34.31 -9.54 9.08
N ASP A 121 33.61 -10.49 9.71
CA ASP A 121 34.18 -11.78 10.13
C ASP A 121 33.39 -12.93 9.50
N ALA A 122 33.58 -13.13 8.19
CA ALA A 122 33.28 -14.39 7.49
C ALA A 122 33.83 -14.31 6.06
N SER A 123 35.14 -14.55 5.92
CA SER A 123 35.72 -14.98 4.65
C SER A 123 36.37 -16.34 4.85
N GLU A 124 35.81 -17.31 4.12
CA GLU A 124 36.43 -18.50 3.52
C GLU A 124 37.08 -19.53 4.47
N ASP A 125 36.46 -20.71 4.59
CA ASP A 125 37.01 -21.93 3.96
C ASP A 125 36.05 -23.14 4.06
N GLU A 126 36.36 -24.12 3.21
CA GLU A 126 35.59 -25.24 2.67
C GLU A 126 35.02 -26.29 3.66
N ASP A 127 34.08 -27.07 3.09
CA ASP A 127 33.73 -28.46 3.40
C ASP A 127 33.43 -28.85 4.87
N ASP A 128 32.18 -29.21 5.17
CA ASP A 128 31.83 -30.63 5.28
C ASP A 128 30.32 -30.91 5.46
N LYS A 129 29.96 -32.14 5.12
CA LYS A 129 28.64 -32.75 5.17
C LYS A 129 27.99 -32.77 6.56
N ASN A 130 26.65 -32.85 6.52
CA ASN A 130 25.74 -33.34 7.56
C ASN A 130 25.68 -32.56 8.88
N SER A 131 24.63 -31.75 9.04
CA SER A 131 23.74 -31.86 10.21
C SER A 131 22.50 -30.99 10.01
N SER A 132 21.38 -31.66 9.81
CA SER A 132 20.04 -31.15 10.05
C SER A 132 19.92 -30.56 11.45
N THR A 133 19.80 -29.24 11.58
CA THR A 133 19.07 -28.61 12.71
C THR A 133 18.42 -27.31 12.26
N SER A 134 17.10 -27.35 12.28
CA SER A 134 16.15 -26.24 12.11
C SER A 134 16.40 -25.10 13.09
N SER A 135 16.53 -23.86 12.61
CA SER A 135 16.52 -22.66 13.45
C SER A 135 15.25 -21.83 13.20
N ASN A 136 14.55 -21.57 14.31
CA ASN A 136 13.14 -21.23 14.41
C ASN A 136 12.75 -19.87 13.83
N ILE A 137 11.92 -19.89 12.78
CA ILE A 137 11.05 -18.78 12.39
C ILE A 137 9.90 -18.75 13.40
N ASN A 138 9.67 -17.62 14.09
CA ASN A 138 8.53 -17.46 14.99
C ASN A 138 7.25 -17.33 14.14
N LEU A 139 6.57 -18.46 13.92
CA LEU A 139 5.48 -18.58 12.96
C LEU A 139 4.08 -18.38 13.55
N GLY A 140 3.98 -18.06 14.85
CA GLY A 140 2.70 -17.92 15.54
C GLY A 140 1.89 -19.23 15.61
N PRO A 141 0.86 -19.29 16.46
CA PRO A 141 0.13 -20.53 16.70
C PRO A 141 -1.11 -20.64 15.79
N SER A 142 -0.96 -21.17 14.56
CA SER A 142 -1.99 -21.99 13.86
C SER A 142 -1.70 -22.16 12.36
N GLY A 143 -1.90 -23.39 11.85
CA GLY A 143 -2.29 -23.67 10.46
C GLY A 143 -1.20 -23.54 9.38
N ASN A 144 -0.26 -24.50 9.39
CA ASN A 144 0.77 -24.78 8.39
C ASN A 144 1.98 -23.79 8.33
N PRO A 145 3.10 -24.10 9.02
CA PRO A 145 4.28 -23.24 9.23
C PRO A 145 5.19 -23.03 8.00
N HIS A 146 4.82 -23.51 6.80
CA HIS A 146 5.80 -23.69 5.73
C HIS A 146 5.87 -22.59 4.66
N ALA A 147 4.88 -21.68 4.56
CA ALA A 147 4.92 -20.62 3.55
C ALA A 147 5.89 -19.50 3.96
N LYS A 148 6.95 -19.31 3.17
CA LYS A 148 8.00 -18.31 3.37
C LYS A 148 8.19 -17.47 2.10
N PRO A 149 8.76 -16.25 2.21
CA PRO A 149 9.04 -15.42 1.02
C PRO A 149 9.84 -16.16 -0.05
N THR A 150 10.78 -17.03 0.34
CA THR A 150 11.64 -17.79 -0.58
C THR A 150 10.93 -18.90 -1.35
N ASP A 151 9.67 -19.20 -1.04
CA ASP A 151 8.84 -20.09 -1.86
C ASP A 151 8.30 -19.41 -3.12
N PHE A 152 8.52 -18.10 -3.26
CA PHE A 152 8.03 -17.27 -4.35
C PHE A 152 9.17 -16.55 -5.06
N ASP A 153 9.17 -16.63 -6.38
CA ASP A 153 9.97 -15.78 -7.25
C ASP A 153 9.21 -14.47 -7.51
N PHE A 154 9.72 -13.36 -6.99
CA PHE A 154 9.11 -12.03 -7.12
C PHE A 154 9.55 -11.37 -8.42
N LEU A 155 8.62 -11.29 -9.37
CA LEU A 155 8.94 -10.92 -10.76
C LEU A 155 8.87 -9.41 -10.98
N LYS A 156 7.76 -8.78 -10.57
CA LYS A 156 7.46 -7.37 -10.88
C LYS A 156 6.66 -6.69 -9.79
N VAL A 157 6.90 -5.39 -9.60
CA VAL A 157 5.99 -4.54 -8.83
C VAL A 157 4.77 -4.24 -9.71
N ILE A 158 3.58 -4.54 -9.22
CA ILE A 158 2.31 -4.33 -9.95
C ILE A 158 1.40 -3.32 -9.26
N GLY A 159 1.75 -2.86 -8.05
CA GLY A 159 1.00 -1.85 -7.35
C GLY A 159 1.69 -1.36 -6.09
N LYS A 160 1.21 -0.23 -5.56
CA LYS A 160 1.71 0.38 -4.34
C LYS A 160 0.55 0.82 -3.46
N GLY A 161 0.57 0.38 -2.20
CA GLY A 161 -0.45 0.72 -1.21
C GLY A 161 0.07 1.65 -0.11
N SER A 162 -0.83 2.03 0.78
CA SER A 162 -0.54 2.90 1.93
C SER A 162 0.57 2.40 2.85
N PHE A 163 0.69 1.07 2.98
CA PHE A 163 1.58 0.40 3.94
C PHE A 163 2.63 -0.48 3.28
N GLY A 164 2.69 -0.53 1.95
CA GLY A 164 3.45 -1.55 1.26
C GLY A 164 3.32 -1.53 -0.26
N LYS A 165 3.65 -2.67 -0.86
CA LYS A 165 3.65 -2.87 -2.32
C LYS A 165 2.99 -4.19 -2.67
N VAL A 166 2.50 -4.28 -3.91
CA VAL A 166 1.94 -5.49 -4.48
C VAL A 166 2.85 -5.98 -5.59
N PHE A 167 3.19 -7.26 -5.55
CA PHE A 167 4.11 -7.88 -6.49
C PHE A 167 3.41 -8.98 -7.27
N LEU A 168 3.72 -9.10 -8.55
CA LEU A 168 3.54 -10.34 -9.28
C LEU A 168 4.63 -11.31 -8.82
N ALA A 169 4.22 -12.46 -8.31
CA ALA A 169 5.16 -13.51 -7.92
C ALA A 169 4.71 -14.87 -8.47
N LYS A 170 5.69 -15.73 -8.78
CA LYS A 170 5.47 -17.12 -9.17
C LYS A 170 5.85 -18.01 -8.02
N ARG A 171 4.97 -18.91 -7.60
CA ARG A 171 5.31 -19.88 -6.55
C ARG A 171 6.18 -20.99 -7.14
N ASN A 172 7.26 -21.33 -6.45
CA ASN A 172 8.29 -22.25 -6.94
C ASN A 172 7.77 -23.68 -7.09
N HIS A 173 6.90 -24.12 -6.18
CA HIS A 173 6.40 -25.50 -6.13
C HIS A 173 5.46 -25.87 -7.28
N ASP A 174 4.45 -25.04 -7.57
CA ASP A 174 3.42 -25.33 -8.58
C ASP A 174 3.56 -24.46 -9.85
N GLY A 175 4.49 -23.51 -9.85
CA GLY A 175 4.68 -22.56 -10.95
C GLY A 175 3.52 -21.59 -11.17
N LYS A 176 2.56 -21.50 -10.24
CA LYS A 176 1.38 -20.63 -10.37
C LYS A 176 1.71 -19.18 -10.02
N TYR A 177 1.06 -18.24 -10.70
CA TYR A 177 1.22 -16.81 -10.49
C TYR A 177 0.24 -16.28 -9.45
N TYR A 178 0.72 -15.37 -8.61
CA TYR A 178 -0.02 -14.75 -7.50
C TYR A 178 0.28 -13.25 -7.42
N ALA A 179 -0.67 -12.50 -6.85
CA ALA A 179 -0.45 -11.14 -6.41
C ALA A 179 -0.08 -11.14 -4.92
N VAL A 180 1.14 -10.74 -4.59
CA VAL A 180 1.63 -10.74 -3.20
C VAL A 180 1.65 -9.32 -2.65
N LYS A 181 0.72 -8.98 -1.74
CA LYS A 181 0.69 -7.70 -1.01
C LYS A 181 1.63 -7.81 0.18
N VAL A 182 2.74 -7.09 0.14
CA VAL A 182 3.78 -7.06 1.19
C VAL A 182 3.70 -5.74 1.94
N LEU A 183 3.41 -5.81 3.25
CA LEU A 183 3.21 -4.65 4.12
C LEU A 183 4.30 -4.57 5.19
N GLN A 184 4.72 -3.35 5.55
CA GLN A 184 5.74 -3.15 6.59
C GLN A 184 5.10 -3.00 7.97
N LYS A 185 5.42 -3.89 8.92
CA LYS A 185 4.87 -3.88 10.29
C LYS A 185 5.07 -2.53 10.97
N LYS A 186 6.28 -1.97 10.86
CA LYS A 186 6.62 -0.66 11.42
C LYS A 186 5.72 0.47 10.90
N VAL A 187 5.36 0.45 9.62
CA VAL A 187 4.51 1.49 9.01
C VAL A 187 3.07 1.36 9.52
N ILE A 188 2.57 0.14 9.63
CA ILE A 188 1.22 -0.17 10.15
C ILE A 188 1.10 0.30 11.62
N LEU A 189 2.06 -0.08 12.47
CA LEU A 189 2.05 0.26 13.89
C LEU A 189 2.16 1.77 14.12
N ASN A 190 3.03 2.46 13.39
CA ASN A 190 3.17 3.91 13.48
C ASN A 190 1.87 4.66 13.11
N ARG A 191 1.04 4.07 12.24
CA ARG A 191 -0.25 4.63 11.84
C ARG A 191 -1.43 4.12 12.67
N LYS A 192 -1.20 3.16 13.58
CA LYS A 192 -2.22 2.50 14.41
C LYS A 192 -3.27 1.71 13.61
N GLU A 193 -2.84 1.12 12.49
CA GLU A 193 -3.71 0.45 11.51
C GLU A 193 -3.75 -1.08 11.68
N GLN A 194 -3.15 -1.60 12.75
CA GLN A 194 -3.06 -3.04 13.04
C GLN A 194 -4.43 -3.73 13.04
N LYS A 195 -5.43 -3.13 13.68
CA LYS A 195 -6.77 -3.71 13.78
C LYS A 195 -7.42 -3.90 12.41
N HIS A 196 -7.29 -2.92 11.52
CA HIS A 196 -7.83 -3.00 10.17
C HIS A 196 -7.13 -4.08 9.34
N ILE A 197 -5.81 -4.20 9.44
CA ILE A 197 -5.06 -5.27 8.74
C ILE A 197 -5.47 -6.66 9.22
N MET A 198 -5.65 -6.84 10.54
CA MET A 198 -6.14 -8.11 11.08
C MET A 198 -7.60 -8.39 10.69
N ALA A 199 -8.44 -7.36 10.57
CA ALA A 199 -9.80 -7.50 10.06
C ALA A 199 -9.83 -7.92 8.57
N GLU A 200 -9.02 -7.27 7.71
CA GLU A 200 -8.84 -7.65 6.29
C GLU A 200 -8.46 -9.13 6.20
N ARG A 201 -7.43 -9.55 6.94
CA ARG A 201 -6.99 -10.95 7.02
C ARG A 201 -8.09 -11.89 7.49
N ASN A 202 -8.77 -11.58 8.59
CA ASN A 202 -9.79 -12.46 9.15
C ASN A 202 -10.99 -12.63 8.21
N VAL A 203 -11.40 -11.59 7.48
CA VAL A 203 -12.45 -11.72 6.46
C VAL A 203 -12.00 -12.57 5.30
N LEU A 204 -10.79 -12.33 4.77
CA LEU A 204 -10.24 -13.15 3.70
C LEU A 204 -10.12 -14.64 4.08
N LEU A 205 -9.96 -14.95 5.37
CA LEU A 205 -9.89 -16.32 5.89
C LEU A 205 -11.24 -16.98 6.18
N LYS A 206 -12.35 -16.25 6.20
CA LYS A 206 -13.68 -16.84 6.43
C LYS A 206 -14.16 -17.75 5.27
N ASN A 207 -13.26 -18.21 4.40
CA ASN A 207 -13.58 -18.91 3.16
C ASN A 207 -14.64 -18.15 2.35
N VAL A 208 -14.47 -16.83 2.24
CA VAL A 208 -15.26 -15.96 1.35
C VAL A 208 -15.07 -16.49 -0.06
N LYS A 209 -16.02 -17.31 -0.52
CA LYS A 209 -15.98 -17.97 -1.82
C LYS A 209 -17.05 -17.34 -2.68
N HIS A 210 -16.64 -16.29 -3.38
CA HIS A 210 -17.49 -15.60 -4.33
C HIS A 210 -16.75 -15.41 -5.65
N PRO A 211 -17.39 -15.67 -6.82
CA PRO A 211 -16.74 -15.61 -8.14
C PRO A 211 -16.11 -14.26 -8.48
N PHE A 212 -16.57 -13.19 -7.83
CA PHE A 212 -16.16 -11.80 -8.04
C PHE A 212 -15.37 -11.19 -6.87
N LEU A 213 -14.95 -12.00 -5.90
CA LEU A 213 -14.05 -11.58 -4.81
C LEU A 213 -12.68 -12.25 -4.99
N VAL A 214 -11.63 -11.47 -4.77
CA VAL A 214 -10.25 -11.97 -4.80
C VAL A 214 -10.01 -12.87 -3.59
N GLY A 215 -9.56 -14.10 -3.84
CA GLY A 215 -9.26 -15.08 -2.80
C GLY A 215 -7.89 -14.88 -2.16
N LEU A 216 -7.80 -15.21 -0.87
CA LEU A 216 -6.54 -15.33 -0.14
C LEU A 216 -6.09 -16.80 -0.15
N HIS A 217 -4.89 -17.03 -0.68
CA HIS A 217 -4.26 -18.35 -0.69
C HIS A 217 -3.39 -18.55 0.53
N TYR A 218 -2.53 -17.58 0.86
CA TYR A 218 -1.62 -17.66 2.00
C TYR A 218 -1.54 -16.31 2.69
N SER A 219 -1.43 -16.30 4.01
CA SER A 219 -0.94 -15.13 4.74
C SER A 219 0.20 -15.55 5.65
N PHE A 220 1.35 -14.89 5.57
CA PHE A 220 2.48 -15.20 6.44
C PHE A 220 3.24 -13.93 6.79
N GLN A 221 4.15 -14.02 7.74
CA GLN A 221 4.87 -12.87 8.24
C GLN A 221 6.35 -13.17 8.44
N THR A 222 7.16 -12.13 8.30
CA THR A 222 8.55 -12.09 8.77
C THR A 222 8.63 -11.20 10.01
N THR A 223 9.82 -11.01 10.56
CA THR A 223 10.05 -10.09 11.68
C THR A 223 9.65 -8.64 11.37
N ASP A 224 9.71 -8.22 10.10
CA ASP A 224 9.48 -6.83 9.69
C ASP A 224 8.28 -6.62 8.76
N LYS A 225 7.71 -7.70 8.17
CA LYS A 225 6.69 -7.61 7.12
C LYS A 225 5.54 -8.61 7.30
N LEU A 226 4.42 -8.26 6.69
CA LEU A 226 3.25 -9.12 6.51
C LEU A 226 3.05 -9.38 5.01
N TYR A 227 2.68 -10.60 4.65
CA TYR A 227 2.50 -11.04 3.27
C TYR A 227 1.08 -11.60 3.11
N PHE A 228 0.33 -11.07 2.15
CA PHE A 228 -0.90 -11.67 1.66
C PHE A 228 -0.66 -12.18 0.24
N VAL A 229 -0.86 -13.47 0.01
CA VAL A 229 -0.78 -14.10 -1.31
C VAL A 229 -2.18 -14.28 -1.85
N LEU A 230 -2.51 -13.51 -2.88
CA LEU A 230 -3.85 -13.36 -3.44
C LEU A 230 -3.89 -13.91 -4.88
N ASP A 231 -5.10 -14.12 -5.40
CA ASP A 231 -5.28 -14.37 -6.84
C ASP A 231 -4.63 -13.26 -7.68
N PHE A 232 -3.88 -13.65 -8.71
CA PHE A 232 -3.37 -12.70 -9.70
C PHE A 232 -4.40 -12.49 -10.82
N ILE A 233 -4.85 -11.25 -11.00
CA ILE A 233 -5.79 -10.85 -12.05
C ILE A 233 -5.07 -9.89 -12.99
N ASN A 234 -4.83 -10.31 -14.24
CA ASN A 234 -4.05 -9.56 -15.23
C ASN A 234 -4.88 -8.61 -16.12
N GLY A 235 -6.18 -8.51 -15.86
CA GLY A 235 -7.10 -7.67 -16.62
C GLY A 235 -6.96 -6.17 -16.37
N GLY A 236 -6.15 -5.75 -15.37
CA GLY A 236 -6.00 -4.36 -14.95
C GLY A 236 -7.17 -3.82 -14.12
N GLU A 237 -7.00 -2.63 -13.56
CA GLU A 237 -8.00 -1.98 -12.73
C GLU A 237 -9.11 -1.33 -13.57
N LEU A 238 -10.34 -1.30 -13.03
CA LEU A 238 -11.49 -0.69 -13.71
C LEU A 238 -11.21 0.76 -14.17
N PHE A 239 -10.63 1.56 -13.30
CA PHE A 239 -10.37 2.98 -13.55
C PHE A 239 -9.23 3.21 -14.54
N PHE A 240 -8.29 2.27 -14.64
CA PHE A 240 -7.28 2.31 -15.71
C PHE A 240 -7.96 2.24 -17.09
N HIS A 241 -8.96 1.38 -17.25
CA HIS A 241 -9.74 1.30 -18.50
C HIS A 241 -10.66 2.51 -18.67
N LEU A 242 -11.33 2.95 -17.60
CA LEU A 242 -12.24 4.09 -17.66
C LEU A 242 -11.52 5.39 -18.02
N GLN A 243 -10.31 5.62 -17.50
CA GLN A 243 -9.50 6.79 -17.86
C GLN A 243 -9.13 6.80 -19.35
N ARG A 244 -8.86 5.64 -19.95
CA ARG A 244 -8.52 5.52 -21.38
C ARG A 244 -9.75 5.72 -22.28
N GLU A 245 -10.91 5.21 -21.87
CA GLU A 245 -12.15 5.25 -22.66
C GLU A 245 -13.07 6.44 -22.32
N ARG A 246 -12.77 7.17 -21.23
CA ARG A 246 -13.54 8.27 -20.61
C ARG A 246 -14.88 7.86 -20.02
N THR A 247 -15.65 7.03 -20.70
CA THR A 247 -16.97 6.52 -20.27
C THR A 247 -17.16 5.11 -20.81
N PHE A 248 -17.91 4.29 -20.10
CA PHE A 248 -18.38 2.99 -20.59
C PHE A 248 -19.81 3.06 -21.12
N PRO A 249 -20.12 2.30 -22.19
CA PRO A 249 -21.49 2.09 -22.61
C PRO A 249 -22.32 1.46 -21.48
N GLU A 250 -23.61 1.82 -21.41
CA GLU A 250 -24.52 1.33 -20.37
C GLU A 250 -24.55 -0.19 -20.22
N PRO A 251 -24.56 -1.03 -21.29
CA PRO A 251 -24.48 -2.48 -21.14
C PRO A 251 -23.21 -2.96 -20.43
N ARG A 252 -22.08 -2.30 -20.67
CA ARG A 252 -20.80 -2.61 -20.01
C ARG A 252 -20.81 -2.20 -18.54
N ALA A 253 -21.26 -0.98 -18.26
CA ALA A 253 -21.39 -0.50 -16.88
C ALA A 253 -22.36 -1.38 -16.08
N LYS A 254 -23.50 -1.77 -16.67
CA LYS A 254 -24.48 -2.67 -16.06
C LYS A 254 -23.88 -4.02 -15.69
N PHE A 255 -23.09 -4.62 -16.58
CA PHE A 255 -22.42 -5.89 -16.33
C PHE A 255 -21.48 -5.80 -15.10
N TYR A 256 -20.57 -4.81 -15.08
CA TYR A 256 -19.64 -4.65 -13.95
C TYR A 256 -20.36 -4.33 -12.64
N ILE A 257 -21.38 -3.47 -12.69
CA ILE A 257 -22.14 -3.11 -11.50
C ILE A 257 -22.96 -4.29 -10.97
N ALA A 258 -23.42 -5.20 -11.84
CA ALA A 258 -24.07 -6.43 -11.40
C ALA A 258 -23.09 -7.36 -10.67
N GLU A 259 -21.86 -7.56 -11.19
CA GLU A 259 -20.82 -8.36 -10.52
C GLU A 259 -20.45 -7.76 -9.15
N MET A 260 -20.25 -6.44 -9.10
CA MET A 260 -19.95 -5.72 -7.86
C MET A 260 -21.11 -5.80 -6.86
N ALA A 261 -22.36 -5.64 -7.31
CA ALA A 261 -23.53 -5.74 -6.45
C ALA A 261 -23.69 -7.14 -5.84
N SER A 262 -23.50 -8.18 -6.65
CA SER A 262 -23.53 -9.59 -6.19
C SER A 262 -22.44 -9.83 -5.13
N ALA A 263 -21.22 -9.33 -5.36
CA ALA A 263 -20.14 -9.44 -4.38
C ALA A 263 -20.41 -8.70 -3.07
N LEU A 264 -20.96 -7.48 -3.13
CA LEU A 264 -21.34 -6.70 -1.95
C LEU A 264 -22.46 -7.39 -1.17
N GLY A 265 -23.52 -7.84 -1.86
CA GLY A 265 -24.61 -8.59 -1.24
C GLY A 265 -24.14 -9.85 -0.51
N TYR A 266 -23.19 -10.58 -1.11
CA TYR A 266 -22.57 -11.73 -0.45
C TYR A 266 -21.82 -11.31 0.84
N LEU A 267 -21.03 -10.24 0.81
CA LEU A 267 -20.34 -9.75 2.01
C LEU A 267 -21.33 -9.30 3.10
N HIS A 268 -22.39 -8.57 2.72
CA HIS A 268 -23.44 -8.14 3.65
C HIS A 268 -24.15 -9.33 4.30
N SER A 269 -24.38 -10.43 3.55
CA SER A 269 -24.94 -11.68 4.09
C SER A 269 -24.07 -12.33 5.19
N LEU A 270 -22.78 -12.00 5.21
CA LEU A 270 -21.81 -12.43 6.23
C LEU A 270 -21.61 -11.38 7.34
N ASN A 271 -22.44 -10.33 7.37
CA ASN A 271 -22.33 -9.15 8.24
C ASN A 271 -21.00 -8.41 8.08
N ILE A 272 -20.56 -8.25 6.83
CA ILE A 272 -19.31 -7.57 6.49
C ILE A 272 -19.64 -6.36 5.62
N VAL A 273 -19.38 -5.16 6.13
CA VAL A 273 -19.39 -3.92 5.35
C VAL A 273 -18.03 -3.77 4.67
N TYR A 274 -18.01 -3.64 3.34
CA TYR A 274 -16.77 -3.62 2.57
C TYR A 274 -15.88 -2.44 2.96
N ARG A 275 -16.49 -1.28 3.21
CA ARG A 275 -15.77 -0.08 3.65
C ARG A 275 -14.93 -0.28 4.91
N ASP A 276 -15.34 -1.16 5.81
CA ASP A 276 -14.60 -1.43 7.04
C ASP A 276 -13.40 -2.36 6.81
N LEU A 277 -13.27 -2.98 5.63
CA LEU A 277 -12.19 -3.92 5.31
C LEU A 277 -10.95 -3.28 4.70
N LYS A 278 -11.13 -2.33 3.79
CA LYS A 278 -10.03 -1.86 2.93
C LYS A 278 -10.09 -0.35 2.72
N PRO A 279 -9.84 0.48 3.75
CA PRO A 279 -10.00 1.95 3.75
C PRO A 279 -9.28 2.65 2.58
N GLU A 280 -8.25 2.03 2.00
CA GLU A 280 -7.50 2.53 0.86
C GLU A 280 -8.08 2.23 -0.54
N ASN A 281 -9.14 1.43 -0.66
CA ASN A 281 -9.69 1.06 -1.96
C ASN A 281 -10.51 2.17 -2.60
N ILE A 282 -10.69 2.09 -3.91
CA ILE A 282 -11.43 3.07 -4.72
C ILE A 282 -12.84 3.35 -4.17
N LEU A 283 -13.46 2.36 -3.51
CA LEU A 283 -14.76 2.50 -2.86
C LEU A 283 -14.75 3.43 -1.63
N LEU A 284 -13.59 3.95 -1.23
CA LEU A 284 -13.36 4.75 -0.04
C LEU A 284 -12.60 6.04 -0.31
N ASP A 285 -12.30 6.36 -1.57
CA ASP A 285 -11.82 7.69 -1.89
C ASP A 285 -12.91 8.73 -1.58
N HIS A 286 -12.49 9.94 -1.28
CA HIS A 286 -13.33 11.04 -0.80
C HIS A 286 -14.49 11.35 -1.73
N GLU A 287 -14.29 11.10 -3.02
CA GLU A 287 -15.26 11.28 -4.11
C GLU A 287 -16.46 10.30 -4.02
N TYR A 288 -16.29 9.18 -3.32
CA TYR A 288 -17.30 8.13 -3.20
C TYR A 288 -17.94 8.08 -1.80
N LEU A 289 -17.49 8.88 -0.83
CA LEU A 289 -17.98 8.84 0.54
C LEU A 289 -19.48 9.15 0.62
N ALA A 290 -20.20 8.35 1.41
CA ALA A 290 -21.62 8.56 1.66
C ALA A 290 -21.84 9.78 2.59
N PRO A 291 -22.98 10.48 2.50
CA PRO A 291 -23.27 11.66 3.30
C PRO A 291 -23.15 11.43 4.82
N GLU A 292 -23.65 10.30 5.32
CA GLU A 292 -23.58 9.90 6.72
C GLU A 292 -22.15 9.68 7.22
N VAL A 293 -21.25 9.17 6.36
CA VAL A 293 -19.83 8.99 6.68
C VAL A 293 -19.15 10.36 6.79
N LEU A 294 -19.43 11.29 5.87
CA LEU A 294 -18.92 12.66 5.94
C LEU A 294 -19.41 13.41 7.19
N ARG A 295 -20.66 13.16 7.60
CA ARG A 295 -21.23 13.67 8.85
C ARG A 295 -20.68 12.99 10.11
N LYS A 296 -19.85 11.94 9.95
CA LYS A 296 -19.33 11.10 11.05
C LYS A 296 -20.46 10.50 11.89
N GLN A 297 -21.56 10.15 11.24
CA GLN A 297 -22.66 9.45 11.87
C GLN A 297 -22.37 7.95 11.90
N PRO A 298 -22.98 7.19 12.82
CA PRO A 298 -23.04 5.75 12.71
C PRO A 298 -23.63 5.36 11.35
N TYR A 299 -23.03 4.37 10.71
CA TYR A 299 -23.45 3.88 9.41
C TYR A 299 -23.47 2.36 9.40
N ASP A 300 -24.15 1.80 8.41
CA ASP A 300 -24.27 0.37 8.16
C ASP A 300 -23.84 0.04 6.72
N ASN A 301 -24.22 -1.14 6.21
CA ASN A 301 -23.95 -1.61 4.86
C ASN A 301 -24.52 -0.71 3.74
N THR A 302 -25.47 0.19 4.03
CA THR A 302 -26.06 1.08 3.00
C THR A 302 -25.05 2.05 2.39
N VAL A 303 -23.90 2.29 3.05
CA VAL A 303 -22.81 3.13 2.51
C VAL A 303 -22.12 2.49 1.30
N ASP A 304 -22.13 1.16 1.21
CA ASP A 304 -21.57 0.41 0.08
C ASP A 304 -22.46 0.58 -1.16
N TRP A 305 -23.79 0.65 -0.98
CA TRP A 305 -24.73 0.94 -2.07
C TRP A 305 -24.59 2.37 -2.62
N TRP A 306 -24.39 3.36 -1.75
CA TRP A 306 -24.03 4.72 -2.21
C TRP A 306 -22.76 4.71 -3.06
N CYS A 307 -21.77 3.95 -2.61
CA CYS A 307 -20.51 3.83 -3.31
C CYS A 307 -20.68 3.19 -4.69
N LEU A 308 -21.44 2.10 -4.77
CA LEU A 308 -21.80 1.44 -6.03
C LEU A 308 -22.50 2.42 -6.99
N GLY A 309 -23.40 3.26 -6.47
CA GLY A 309 -24.05 4.33 -7.24
C GLY A 309 -23.07 5.36 -7.78
N SER A 310 -22.09 5.77 -6.98
CA SER A 310 -21.05 6.71 -7.39
C SER A 310 -20.15 6.12 -8.49
N VAL A 311 -19.77 4.84 -8.36
CA VAL A 311 -19.00 4.12 -9.39
C VAL A 311 -19.79 3.95 -10.68
N LEU A 312 -21.08 3.56 -10.61
CA LEU A 312 -21.95 3.48 -11.79
C LEU A 312 -22.07 4.83 -12.49
N TYR A 313 -22.26 5.91 -11.72
CA TYR A 313 -22.35 7.26 -12.26
C TYR A 313 -21.08 7.62 -13.04
N GLU A 314 -19.91 7.34 -12.49
CA GLU A 314 -18.63 7.64 -13.13
C GLU A 314 -18.36 6.77 -14.35
N MET A 315 -18.71 5.48 -14.32
CA MET A 315 -18.65 4.65 -15.53
C MET A 315 -19.49 5.26 -16.66
N LEU A 316 -20.68 5.77 -16.36
CA LEU A 316 -21.59 6.33 -17.37
C LEU A 316 -21.22 7.73 -17.84
N PHE A 317 -20.64 8.57 -16.96
CA PHE A 317 -20.46 10.00 -17.24
C PHE A 317 -19.02 10.51 -17.11
N GLY A 318 -18.08 9.65 -16.70
CA GLY A 318 -16.64 9.87 -16.69
C GLY A 318 -16.09 10.65 -15.51
N LEU A 319 -16.95 11.12 -14.60
CA LEU A 319 -16.56 11.75 -13.34
C LEU A 319 -17.55 11.35 -12.23
N PRO A 320 -17.12 11.33 -10.95
CA PRO A 320 -18.02 11.14 -9.81
C PRO A 320 -19.18 12.16 -9.79
N PRO A 321 -20.34 11.83 -9.20
CA PRO A 321 -21.57 12.63 -9.28
C PRO A 321 -21.43 14.05 -8.72
N PHE A 322 -20.60 14.22 -7.70
CA PHE A 322 -20.45 15.45 -6.94
C PHE A 322 -19.03 16.02 -6.97
N TYR A 323 -18.21 15.56 -7.92
CA TYR A 323 -16.79 15.91 -8.03
C TYR A 323 -16.56 17.43 -8.07
N SER A 324 -15.61 17.91 -7.26
CA SER A 324 -14.97 19.21 -7.40
C SER A 324 -13.49 19.08 -7.11
N ARG A 325 -12.68 19.98 -7.70
CA ARG A 325 -11.26 20.11 -7.35
C ARG A 325 -11.06 20.65 -5.93
N ASP A 326 -12.04 21.39 -5.42
CA ASP A 326 -12.07 21.82 -4.02
C ASP A 326 -12.78 20.74 -3.18
N THR A 327 -12.04 20.11 -2.29
CA THR A 327 -12.56 19.04 -1.42
C THR A 327 -13.70 19.52 -0.53
N HIS A 328 -13.68 20.78 -0.07
CA HIS A 328 -14.75 21.33 0.76
C HIS A 328 -16.03 21.54 -0.05
N GLU A 329 -15.90 22.06 -1.27
CA GLU A 329 -17.04 22.17 -2.20
C GLU A 329 -17.59 20.80 -2.58
N MET A 330 -16.71 19.82 -2.81
CA MET A 330 -17.12 18.44 -3.10
C MET A 330 -17.93 17.85 -1.94
N TYR A 331 -17.49 18.04 -0.70
CA TYR A 331 -18.24 17.58 0.48
C TYR A 331 -19.59 18.28 0.60
N ASP A 332 -19.63 19.59 0.40
CA ASP A 332 -20.90 20.33 0.39
C ASP A 332 -21.85 19.80 -0.69
N ASN A 333 -21.33 19.51 -1.88
CA ASN A 333 -22.10 18.90 -2.97
C ASN A 333 -22.64 17.51 -2.58
N ILE A 334 -21.81 16.64 -1.99
CA ILE A 334 -22.23 15.31 -1.52
C ILE A 334 -23.35 15.46 -0.48
N LEU A 335 -23.27 16.43 0.42
CA LEU A 335 -24.23 16.61 1.50
C LEU A 335 -25.54 17.29 1.07
N HIS A 336 -25.51 18.20 0.09
CA HIS A 336 -26.62 19.13 -0.17
C HIS A 336 -27.06 19.20 -1.63
N LYS A 337 -26.15 19.03 -2.60
CA LYS A 337 -26.49 19.23 -4.02
C LYS A 337 -27.38 18.07 -4.52
N PRO A 338 -28.54 18.36 -5.14
CA PRO A 338 -29.38 17.31 -5.72
C PRO A 338 -28.70 16.66 -6.92
N LEU A 339 -28.98 15.38 -7.14
CA LEU A 339 -28.48 14.65 -8.30
C LEU A 339 -29.16 15.17 -9.58
N ALA A 340 -28.39 15.73 -10.51
CA ALA A 340 -28.90 16.35 -11.73
C ALA A 340 -28.89 15.39 -12.92
N LYS A 341 -30.03 15.24 -13.61
CA LYS A 341 -30.16 14.34 -14.77
C LYS A 341 -29.21 14.73 -15.89
N ARG A 342 -28.35 13.79 -16.28
CA ARG A 342 -27.41 13.97 -17.40
C ARG A 342 -28.06 13.54 -18.72
N PRO A 343 -27.82 14.28 -19.83
CA PRO A 343 -28.19 13.82 -21.16
C PRO A 343 -27.53 12.47 -21.47
N GLY A 344 -28.26 11.56 -22.12
CA GLY A 344 -27.76 10.24 -22.53
C GLY A 344 -28.02 9.10 -21.55
N ALA A 345 -28.50 9.36 -20.34
CA ALA A 345 -28.90 8.31 -19.39
C ALA A 345 -30.25 7.70 -19.79
N SER A 346 -30.35 6.37 -19.85
CA SER A 346 -31.64 5.68 -19.98
C SER A 346 -32.52 5.95 -18.76
N SER A 347 -33.84 5.72 -18.89
CA SER A 347 -34.77 5.87 -17.77
C SER A 347 -34.44 4.92 -16.61
N THR A 348 -34.02 3.69 -16.92
CA THR A 348 -33.66 2.68 -15.91
C THR A 348 -32.30 2.97 -15.27
N ALA A 349 -31.31 3.42 -16.04
CA ALA A 349 -30.01 3.86 -15.51
C ALA A 349 -30.16 5.07 -14.58
N TRP A 350 -31.00 6.03 -14.97
CA TRP A 350 -31.27 7.18 -14.10
C TRP A 350 -32.04 6.78 -12.84
N SER A 351 -33.04 5.92 -12.95
CA SER A 351 -33.82 5.42 -11.82
C SER A 351 -32.94 4.74 -10.76
N ILE A 352 -32.01 3.85 -11.19
CA ILE A 352 -31.14 3.16 -10.23
C ILE A 352 -30.17 4.15 -9.56
N LEU A 353 -29.63 5.12 -10.31
CA LEU A 353 -28.74 6.14 -9.77
C LEU A 353 -29.45 7.00 -8.72
N GLN A 354 -30.72 7.36 -8.93
CA GLN A 354 -31.51 8.09 -7.94
C GLN A 354 -31.70 7.28 -6.66
N GLY A 355 -31.98 5.98 -6.79
CA GLY A 355 -32.14 5.10 -5.63
C GLY A 355 -30.85 4.89 -4.84
N LEU A 356 -29.73 4.63 -5.52
CA LEU A 356 -28.43 4.39 -4.89
C LEU A 356 -27.81 5.67 -4.30
N LEU A 357 -27.98 6.81 -4.97
CA LEU A 357 -27.44 8.11 -4.54
C LEU A 357 -28.46 8.96 -3.75
N GLU A 358 -29.40 8.28 -3.09
CA GLU A 358 -30.26 8.90 -2.09
C GLU A 358 -29.42 9.27 -0.85
N LYS A 359 -29.53 10.53 -0.42
CA LYS A 359 -28.67 11.08 0.63
C LYS A 359 -29.06 10.59 2.01
N ASP A 360 -30.33 10.27 2.22
CA ASP A 360 -30.80 9.61 3.43
C ASP A 360 -30.65 8.09 3.29
N GLY A 361 -29.71 7.50 4.04
CA GLY A 361 -29.44 6.06 4.01
C GLY A 361 -30.66 5.19 4.30
N THR A 362 -31.65 5.69 5.04
CA THR A 362 -32.88 4.94 5.36
C THR A 362 -33.90 4.88 4.21
N ASN A 363 -33.78 5.80 3.25
CA ASN A 363 -34.60 5.85 2.04
C ASN A 363 -33.85 5.33 0.80
N ARG A 364 -32.56 5.03 0.95
CA ARG A 364 -31.69 4.55 -0.12
C ARG A 364 -32.10 3.16 -0.59
N LEU A 365 -31.95 2.92 -1.88
CA LEU A 365 -32.12 1.59 -2.45
C LEU A 365 -31.11 0.62 -1.81
N GLY A 366 -31.61 -0.51 -1.31
CA GLY A 366 -30.85 -1.48 -0.53
C GLY A 366 -30.90 -1.27 0.99
N SER A 367 -31.76 -0.37 1.50
CA SER A 367 -31.93 -0.14 2.94
C SER A 367 -32.93 -1.09 3.61
N ARG A 368 -33.91 -1.66 2.88
CA ARG A 368 -34.95 -2.52 3.47
C ARG A 368 -34.64 -4.01 3.30
N ASP A 369 -34.23 -4.41 2.10
CA ASP A 369 -33.91 -5.81 1.76
C ASP A 369 -32.58 -5.93 1.00
N ASP A 370 -31.63 -5.03 1.32
CA ASP A 370 -30.24 -5.08 0.88
C ASP A 370 -30.07 -5.41 -0.61
N PHE A 371 -29.30 -6.45 -0.94
CA PHE A 371 -29.03 -6.85 -2.31
C PHE A 371 -30.29 -7.24 -3.10
N ASN A 372 -31.36 -7.73 -2.46
CA ASN A 372 -32.56 -8.14 -3.17
C ASN A 372 -33.27 -6.96 -3.84
N GLU A 373 -33.25 -5.77 -3.23
CA GLU A 373 -33.75 -4.54 -3.86
C GLU A 373 -32.94 -4.17 -5.11
N ILE A 374 -31.61 -4.29 -5.01
CA ILE A 374 -30.69 -4.01 -6.12
C ILE A 374 -30.96 -4.99 -7.26
N ARG A 375 -31.03 -6.28 -6.93
CA ARG A 375 -31.28 -7.39 -7.85
C ARG A 375 -32.58 -7.24 -8.61
N ALA A 376 -33.64 -6.77 -7.95
CA ALA A 376 -34.97 -6.61 -8.52
C ALA A 376 -35.15 -5.33 -9.36
N HIS A 377 -34.21 -4.38 -9.30
CA HIS A 377 -34.35 -3.11 -10.00
C HIS A 377 -34.34 -3.29 -11.53
N SER A 378 -35.23 -2.55 -12.22
CA SER A 378 -35.43 -2.65 -13.69
C SER A 378 -34.18 -2.41 -14.54
N PHE A 379 -33.18 -1.72 -13.99
CA PHE A 379 -31.86 -1.57 -14.61
C PHE A 379 -31.21 -2.92 -14.93
N PHE A 380 -31.38 -3.93 -14.08
CA PHE A 380 -30.79 -5.26 -14.25
C PHE A 380 -31.75 -6.28 -14.89
N SER A 381 -32.87 -5.86 -15.47
CA SER A 381 -33.87 -6.78 -16.03
C SER A 381 -33.33 -7.69 -17.14
N SER A 382 -32.21 -7.32 -17.77
CA SER A 382 -31.53 -8.09 -18.81
C SER A 382 -30.45 -9.05 -18.27
N ILE A 383 -30.19 -9.07 -16.97
CA ILE A 383 -29.15 -9.89 -16.34
C ILE A 383 -29.80 -11.11 -15.69
N ASN A 384 -29.39 -12.31 -16.11
CA ASN A 384 -29.63 -13.51 -15.33
C ASN A 384 -28.53 -13.63 -14.27
N TRP A 385 -28.91 -13.43 -13.01
CA TRP A 385 -27.97 -13.43 -11.87
C TRP A 385 -27.30 -14.79 -11.65
N ASP A 386 -28.00 -15.90 -11.91
CA ASP A 386 -27.42 -17.23 -11.74
C ASP A 386 -26.36 -17.50 -12.81
N ASP A 387 -26.61 -17.07 -14.04
CA ASP A 387 -25.64 -17.17 -15.14
C ASP A 387 -24.46 -16.20 -14.95
N LEU A 388 -24.70 -15.03 -14.34
CA LEU A 388 -23.66 -14.09 -13.97
C LEU A 388 -22.70 -14.73 -12.97
N GLU A 389 -23.19 -15.22 -11.83
CA GLU A 389 -22.39 -15.85 -10.78
C GLU A 389 -21.65 -17.10 -11.25
N GLN A 390 -22.26 -17.88 -12.16
CA GLN A 390 -21.62 -19.03 -12.80
C GLN A 390 -20.64 -18.65 -13.94
N LYS A 391 -20.41 -17.34 -14.17
CA LYS A 391 -19.56 -16.79 -15.24
C LYS A 391 -19.93 -17.29 -16.64
N LYS A 392 -21.21 -17.53 -16.89
CA LYS A 392 -21.75 -17.95 -18.20
C LYS A 392 -22.06 -16.77 -19.11
N ILE A 393 -22.24 -15.57 -18.55
CA ILE A 393 -22.44 -14.35 -19.34
C ILE A 393 -21.07 -13.90 -19.87
N PRO A 394 -20.88 -13.78 -21.19
CA PRO A 394 -19.62 -13.31 -21.75
C PRO A 394 -19.38 -11.85 -21.35
N PRO A 395 -18.16 -11.49 -20.90
CA PRO A 395 -17.87 -10.13 -20.50
C PRO A 395 -17.92 -9.20 -21.72
N PRO A 396 -18.49 -7.98 -21.57
CA PRO A 396 -18.64 -7.01 -22.66
C PRO A 396 -17.30 -6.43 -23.15
N PHE A 397 -16.24 -6.61 -22.36
CA PHE A 397 -14.88 -6.22 -22.70
C PHE A 397 -13.94 -7.31 -22.20
N ILE A 398 -13.09 -7.79 -23.10
CA ILE A 398 -12.03 -8.75 -22.80
C ILE A 398 -10.71 -7.98 -22.89
N PRO A 399 -9.99 -7.78 -21.77
CA PRO A 399 -8.70 -7.10 -21.81
C PRO A 399 -7.72 -7.89 -22.68
N ASN A 400 -6.92 -7.19 -23.47
CA ASN A 400 -5.89 -7.83 -24.27
C ASN A 400 -4.78 -8.32 -23.32
N VAL A 401 -4.63 -9.64 -23.23
CA VAL A 401 -3.62 -10.30 -22.41
C VAL A 401 -2.92 -11.36 -23.26
N SER A 402 -1.61 -11.20 -23.40
CA SER A 402 -0.73 -12.07 -24.20
C SER A 402 -0.32 -13.35 -23.46
N SER A 403 -0.37 -13.35 -22.13
CA SER A 403 0.01 -14.48 -21.28
C SER A 403 -0.56 -14.38 -19.85
N TYR A 404 -0.44 -15.47 -19.09
CA TYR A 404 -0.86 -15.53 -17.68
C TYR A 404 -0.09 -14.60 -16.74
N CYS A 405 1.09 -14.11 -17.13
CA CYS A 405 1.89 -13.16 -16.37
C CYS A 405 1.93 -11.78 -17.02
N ASP A 406 1.07 -11.52 -18.01
CA ASP A 406 1.01 -10.22 -18.69
C ASP A 406 0.65 -9.11 -17.69
N ILE A 407 1.41 -8.02 -17.74
CA ILE A 407 1.23 -6.84 -16.90
C ILE A 407 0.97 -5.56 -17.71
N SER A 408 0.66 -5.67 -19.00
CA SER A 408 0.39 -4.54 -19.90
C SER A 408 -0.83 -3.70 -19.50
N ASN A 409 -1.71 -4.24 -18.65
CA ASN A 409 -2.87 -3.54 -18.10
C ASN A 409 -2.60 -2.94 -16.71
N PHE A 410 -1.35 -2.89 -16.24
CA PHE A 410 -0.94 -2.23 -15.00
C PHE A 410 -0.20 -0.92 -15.30
N ASP A 411 -0.24 0.01 -14.34
CA ASP A 411 0.41 1.31 -14.50
C ASP A 411 1.94 1.14 -14.68
N PRO A 412 2.54 1.71 -15.75
CA PRO A 412 3.98 1.73 -15.95
C PRO A 412 4.78 2.29 -14.76
N GLU A 413 4.21 3.23 -13.98
CA GLU A 413 4.84 3.76 -12.76
C GLU A 413 5.25 2.63 -11.79
N PHE A 414 4.48 1.52 -11.78
CA PHE A 414 4.77 0.37 -10.93
C PHE A 414 5.62 -0.67 -11.67
N THR A 415 5.26 -1.03 -12.89
CA THR A 415 5.89 -2.17 -13.60
C THR A 415 7.33 -1.91 -14.04
N GLU A 416 7.74 -0.64 -14.12
CA GLU A 416 9.12 -0.21 -14.34
C GLU A 416 9.97 -0.21 -13.07
N GLU A 417 9.34 -0.28 -11.88
CA GLU A 417 10.07 -0.34 -10.62
C GLU A 417 10.77 -1.69 -10.44
N MET A 418 12.04 -1.65 -10.02
CA MET A 418 12.79 -2.86 -9.69
C MET A 418 12.25 -3.51 -8.42
N VAL A 419 12.20 -4.84 -8.39
CA VAL A 419 11.87 -5.63 -7.20
C VAL A 419 13.02 -5.50 -6.18
N PRO A 420 12.77 -4.93 -4.98
CA PRO A 420 13.83 -4.81 -3.97
C PRO A 420 14.30 -6.17 -3.43
N ASN A 421 15.62 -6.38 -3.35
CA ASN A 421 16.22 -7.60 -2.76
C ASN A 421 15.72 -7.90 -1.35
N SER A 422 15.36 -6.88 -0.56
CA SER A 422 14.84 -7.01 0.80
C SER A 422 13.51 -7.76 0.94
N ILE A 423 12.86 -8.16 -0.16
CA ILE A 423 11.59 -8.90 -0.12
C ILE A 423 11.79 -10.34 0.31
N CYS A 424 12.86 -10.97 -0.18
CA CYS A 424 13.20 -12.37 0.11
C CYS A 424 14.09 -12.51 1.36
N TRP A 425 14.76 -11.43 1.76
CA TRP A 425 15.73 -11.44 2.86
C TRP A 425 15.26 -10.57 4.02
N THR A 426 15.12 -11.20 5.19
CA THR A 426 15.21 -10.53 6.48
C THR A 426 16.68 -10.37 6.85
N GLN A 427 17.10 -9.27 7.46
CA GLN A 427 18.44 -9.21 8.07
C GLN A 427 18.54 -10.34 9.11
N GLU A 428 19.36 -11.37 8.83
CA GLU A 428 19.54 -12.57 9.66
C GLU A 428 20.12 -12.27 11.06
N HIS A 429 20.56 -11.02 11.28
CA HIS A 429 20.99 -10.49 12.59
C HIS A 429 20.19 -9.27 13.03
N SER A 430 18.87 -9.25 12.81
CA SER A 430 18.01 -8.33 13.53
C SER A 430 18.04 -8.70 15.02
N ILE A 431 18.89 -8.02 15.81
CA ILE A 431 18.83 -8.05 17.27
C ILE A 431 17.36 -7.93 17.68
N VAL A 432 16.83 -8.98 18.31
CA VAL A 432 15.46 -9.02 18.84
C VAL A 432 15.38 -7.95 19.92
N ASN A 433 14.96 -6.75 19.54
CA ASN A 433 14.76 -5.65 20.46
C ASN A 433 13.28 -5.61 20.86
N ALA A 434 12.97 -4.93 21.96
CA ALA A 434 11.59 -4.85 22.47
C ALA A 434 10.58 -4.37 21.41
N SER A 435 10.99 -3.48 20.49
CA SER A 435 10.10 -2.98 19.42
C SER A 435 9.80 -4.00 18.30
N VAL A 436 10.68 -5.00 18.10
CA VAL A 436 10.43 -6.12 17.18
C VAL A 436 9.53 -7.16 17.87
N MET A 437 9.75 -7.43 19.15
CA MET A 437 8.87 -8.31 19.94
C MET A 437 7.45 -7.73 20.06
N GLU A 438 7.31 -6.43 20.36
CA GLU A 438 6.02 -5.74 20.36
C GLU A 438 5.33 -5.78 18.99
N ALA A 439 6.09 -5.72 17.89
CA ALA A 439 5.54 -5.82 16.55
C ALA A 439 5.10 -7.25 16.20
N ASP A 440 5.83 -8.28 16.62
CA ASP A 440 5.45 -9.68 16.43
C ASP A 440 4.23 -10.03 17.28
N ASP A 441 4.18 -9.59 18.53
CA ASP A 441 3.02 -9.74 19.43
C ASP A 441 1.77 -9.03 18.89
N ALA A 442 1.94 -7.92 18.16
CA ALA A 442 0.83 -7.19 17.56
C ALA A 442 0.16 -7.92 16.38
N PHE A 443 0.82 -8.88 15.74
CA PHE A 443 0.25 -9.62 14.60
C PHE A 443 0.15 -11.12 14.88
N VAL A 444 -0.04 -11.49 16.16
CA VAL A 444 -0.32 -12.86 16.57
C VAL A 444 -1.53 -13.40 15.82
N GLY A 445 -1.36 -14.62 15.30
CA GLY A 445 -2.39 -15.29 14.52
C GLY A 445 -2.56 -14.72 13.12
N PHE A 446 -1.61 -13.97 12.53
CA PHE A 446 -1.68 -13.54 11.13
C PHE A 446 -1.40 -14.69 10.13
N SER A 447 -0.51 -15.61 10.48
CA SER A 447 -0.09 -16.72 9.62
C SER A 447 -1.27 -17.67 9.30
N TYR A 448 -1.37 -18.10 8.05
CA TYR A 448 -2.32 -19.06 7.51
C TYR A 448 -1.77 -19.65 6.20
N ALA A 449 -1.82 -20.97 6.09
CA ALA A 449 -1.77 -21.65 4.81
C ALA A 449 -2.85 -22.74 4.77
N PRO A 450 -3.53 -22.94 3.64
CA PRO A 450 -4.52 -24.00 3.49
C PRO A 450 -3.85 -25.35 3.79
N PRO A 451 -4.60 -26.33 4.31
CA PRO A 451 -4.13 -27.71 4.36
C PRO A 451 -3.64 -28.10 2.96
N SER A 452 -2.45 -28.68 2.87
CA SER A 452 -1.99 -29.22 1.59
C SER A 452 -3.02 -30.21 1.08
N ASP A 453 -3.48 -30.06 -0.17
CA ASP A 453 -4.33 -31.04 -0.84
C ASP A 453 -3.68 -32.45 -0.85
N ASP A 454 -2.37 -32.53 -0.55
CA ASP A 454 -1.60 -33.77 -0.38
C ASP A 454 -1.74 -34.45 1.00
N SER A 455 -2.63 -33.98 1.89
CA SER A 455 -2.86 -34.63 3.20
C SER A 455 -3.88 -35.77 3.18
N PHE A 456 -4.45 -36.07 2.01
CA PHE A 456 -5.26 -37.26 1.77
C PHE A 456 -4.82 -37.93 0.47
N LEU A 457 -3.68 -38.64 0.48
CA LEU A 457 -3.43 -39.84 -0.33
C LEU A 457 -2.25 -40.64 0.24
#